data_AF-A0A9D7UCE1-F1
#
_entry.id   AF-A0A9D7UCE1-F1
#
_cell.length_a   1.000
_cell.length_b   1.000
_cell.length_c   1.000
_cell.angle_alpha   90.00
_cell.angle_beta   90.00
_cell.angle_gamma   90.00
#
_symmetry.space_group_name_H-M   'P 1'
#
loop_
_entity.id
_entity.type
_entity.pdbx_description
1 polymer ?
#
loop_
_entity_poly.entity_id
_entity_poly.type
_entity_poly.pdbx_seq_one_letter_code
_entity_poly.pdbx_strand_id
1 'polypeptide(L)'
;MAGIAVNLKELKIDYPCRWEYKIVLESNLNIEKITKSIFKNKEYSIKKSNTSKAGKYQSYTVASLVNNNFERKTVFEELKNHKSIKFVL
;
A
#
# COMPACT_ATOMS: atom_id res chain seq x y z
N MET A 1 -32.30 -3.99 31.50
CA MET A 1 -31.56 -3.73 30.24
C MET A 1 -30.09 -3.56 30.60
N ALA A 2 -29.25 -4.58 30.36
CA ALA A 2 -27.81 -4.42 30.51
C ALA A 2 -27.30 -3.71 29.24
N GLY A 3 -26.69 -2.53 29.41
CA GLY A 3 -26.07 -1.78 28.32
C GLY A 3 -24.93 -2.59 27.71
N ILE A 4 -24.99 -2.77 26.40
CA ILE A 4 -23.92 -3.36 25.62
C ILE A 4 -22.68 -2.47 25.70
N ALA A 5 -21.63 -2.93 26.38
CA ALA A 5 -20.32 -2.30 26.32
C ALA A 5 -19.74 -2.56 24.91
N VAL A 6 -19.86 -1.58 24.02
CA VAL A 6 -19.16 -1.59 22.72
C VAL A 6 -17.67 -1.48 22.99
N ASN A 7 -16.95 -2.60 22.84
CA ASN A 7 -15.48 -2.63 22.88
C ASN A 7 -14.91 -2.03 21.58
N LEU A 8 -15.00 -0.72 21.44
CA LEU A 8 -14.30 0.03 20.38
C LEU A 8 -12.83 0.16 20.79
N LYS A 9 -12.07 -0.92 20.63
CA LYS A 9 -10.60 -0.88 20.74
C LYS A 9 -10.09 -0.16 19.49
N GLU A 10 -10.20 1.17 19.47
CA GLU A 10 -9.68 1.99 18.40
C GLU A 10 -8.17 1.75 18.32
N LEU A 11 -7.72 1.18 17.20
CA LEU A 11 -6.30 0.93 16.95
C LEU A 11 -5.62 2.29 16.76
N LYS A 12 -5.11 2.85 17.86
CA LYS A 12 -4.25 4.03 17.83
C LYS A 12 -2.95 3.65 17.15
N ILE A 13 -2.69 4.25 16.00
CA ILE A 13 -1.44 4.12 15.28
C ILE A 13 -0.59 5.32 15.65
N ASP A 14 0.60 5.08 16.20
CA ASP A 14 1.60 6.10 16.42
C ASP A 14 2.22 6.50 15.07
N TYR A 15 2.24 7.80 14.80
CA TYR A 15 2.83 8.39 13.61
C TYR A 15 3.97 9.34 14.01
N PRO A 16 4.99 9.54 13.15
CA PRO A 16 5.15 8.91 11.85
C PRO A 16 5.53 7.44 11.97
N CYS A 17 5.06 6.61 11.04
CA CYS A 17 5.40 5.18 11.01
C CYS A 17 5.70 4.72 9.59
N ARG A 18 6.46 3.62 9.49
CA ARG A 18 6.68 2.95 8.21
C ARG A 18 5.43 2.16 7.86
N TRP A 19 4.76 2.55 6.79
CA TRP A 19 3.57 1.88 6.29
C TRP A 19 3.89 1.07 5.05
N GLU A 20 3.35 -0.14 4.96
CA GLU A 20 3.55 -1.06 3.85
C GLU A 20 2.25 -1.25 3.07
N TYR A 21 2.35 -1.19 1.74
CA TYR A 21 1.26 -1.48 0.81
C TYR A 21 1.67 -2.66 -0.03
N LYS A 22 0.80 -3.66 -0.14
CA LYS A 22 1.03 -4.75 -1.09
C LYS A 22 0.29 -4.42 -2.38
N ILE A 23 1.00 -4.41 -3.48
CA ILE A 23 0.42 -4.13 -4.80
C ILE A 23 0.67 -5.29 -5.75
N VAL A 24 -0.26 -5.48 -6.68
CA VAL A 24 -0.21 -6.51 -7.71
C VAL A 24 -0.34 -5.85 -9.07
N LEU A 25 0.57 -6.20 -9.98
CA LEU A 25 0.60 -5.71 -11.37
C LEU A 25 1.00 -6.83 -12.32
N GLU A 26 0.84 -6.58 -13.63
CA GLU A 26 1.31 -7.51 -14.66
C GLU A 26 2.84 -7.54 -14.69
N SER A 27 3.41 -8.73 -14.89
CA SER A 27 4.85 -9.00 -14.78
C SER A 27 5.72 -8.25 -15.78
N ASN A 28 5.14 -7.76 -16.88
CA ASN A 28 5.83 -7.00 -17.92
C ASN A 28 5.93 -5.50 -17.62
N LEU A 29 5.30 -5.02 -16.54
CA LEU A 29 5.31 -3.61 -16.17
C LEU A 29 6.50 -3.27 -15.27
N ASN A 30 7.03 -2.06 -15.43
CA ASN A 30 8.16 -1.59 -14.62
C ASN A 30 7.66 -0.96 -13.30
N ILE A 31 7.85 -1.69 -12.21
CA ILE A 31 7.43 -1.27 -10.86
C ILE A 31 8.12 0.01 -10.39
N GLU A 32 9.39 0.22 -10.72
CA GLU A 32 10.14 1.40 -10.31
C GLU A 32 9.57 2.67 -10.96
N LYS A 33 9.19 2.58 -12.24
CA LYS A 33 8.55 3.69 -12.95
C LYS A 33 7.18 4.04 -12.36
N ILE A 34 6.37 3.02 -12.04
CA ILE A 34 5.02 3.19 -11.47
C ILE A 34 5.09 3.81 -10.07
N THR A 35 5.95 3.28 -9.21
CA THR A 35 6.11 3.82 -7.85
C THR A 35 6.71 5.21 -7.87
N LYS A 36 7.67 5.50 -8.76
CA LYS A 36 8.23 6.84 -8.90
C LYS A 36 7.19 7.89 -9.33
N SER A 37 6.23 7.52 -10.18
CA SER A 37 5.16 8.47 -10.56
C SER A 37 4.18 8.76 -9.43
N ILE A 38 3.98 7.82 -8.50
CA ILE A 38 3.07 7.95 -7.35
C ILE A 38 3.77 8.67 -6.20
N PHE A 39 4.91 8.15 -5.75
CA PHE A 39 5.64 8.66 -4.59
C PHE A 39 6.50 9.90 -4.90
N LYS A 40 6.77 10.19 -6.17
CA LYS A 40 7.51 11.38 -6.63
C LYS A 40 8.86 11.53 -5.93
N ASN A 41 9.00 12.53 -5.05
CA ASN A 41 10.22 12.85 -4.31
C ASN A 41 10.25 12.23 -2.91
N LYS A 42 9.20 11.49 -2.52
CA LYS A 42 9.11 10.86 -1.22
C LYS A 42 10.02 9.63 -1.18
N GLU A 43 10.65 9.37 -0.04
CA GLU A 43 11.40 8.13 0.15
C GLU A 43 10.46 6.92 0.30
N TYR A 44 10.79 5.85 -0.42
CA TYR A 44 10.10 4.57 -0.34
C TYR A 44 11.05 3.42 -0.68
N SER A 45 10.67 2.21 -0.28
CA SER A 45 11.36 0.98 -0.65
C SER A 45 10.41 0.04 -1.35
N ILE A 46 10.90 -0.72 -2.34
CA ILE A 46 10.14 -1.75 -3.04
C ILE A 46 10.80 -3.11 -2.76
N LYS A 47 10.00 -4.12 -2.43
CA LYS A 47 10.44 -5.51 -2.34
C LYS A 47 9.50 -6.39 -3.16
N LYS A 48 10.05 -7.18 -4.09
CA LYS A 48 9.27 -8.22 -4.78
C LYS A 48 8.86 -9.30 -3.78
N SER A 49 7.56 -9.63 -3.75
CA SER A 49 6.99 -10.57 -2.78
C SER A 49 6.70 -11.91 -3.40
N ASN A 50 6.00 -11.95 -4.54
CA ASN A 50 5.63 -13.19 -5.21
C ASN A 50 5.49 -13.01 -6.73
N THR A 51 5.58 -14.11 -7.46
CA THR A 51 5.14 -14.21 -8.85
C THR A 51 3.99 -15.21 -8.91
N SER A 52 2.90 -14.85 -9.57
CA SER A 52 1.74 -15.75 -9.74
C SER A 52 2.14 -17.05 -10.45
N LYS A 53 1.36 -18.13 -10.25
CA LYS A 53 1.63 -19.47 -10.80
C LYS A 53 1.85 -19.49 -12.31
N ALA A 54 1.08 -18.70 -13.06
CA ALA A 54 1.18 -18.59 -14.51
C ALA A 54 2.18 -17.51 -14.98
N GLY A 55 2.88 -16.84 -14.06
CA GLY A 55 3.84 -15.77 -14.39
C GLY A 55 3.21 -14.47 -14.88
N LYS A 56 1.87 -14.38 -15.00
CA LYS A 56 1.19 -13.18 -15.52
C LYS A 56 1.29 -11.97 -14.59
N TYR A 57 1.23 -12.20 -13.28
CA TYR A 57 1.26 -11.15 -12.27
C TYR A 57 2.45 -11.28 -11.32
N GLN A 58 2.91 -10.14 -10.83
CA GLN A 58 3.88 -10.02 -9.74
C GLN A 58 3.29 -9.15 -8.64
N SER A 59 3.60 -9.51 -7.40
CA SER A 59 3.27 -8.72 -6.22
C SER A 59 4.51 -8.14 -5.57
N TYR A 60 4.35 -6.95 -5.03
CA TYR A 60 5.40 -6.19 -4.39
C TYR A 60 4.88 -5.57 -3.10
N THR A 61 5.76 -5.48 -2.11
CA THR A 61 5.57 -4.65 -0.93
C THR A 61 6.27 -3.32 -1.18
N VAL A 62 5.50 -2.22 -1.13
CA VAL A 62 6.03 -0.86 -1.17
C VAL A 62 5.87 -0.25 0.20
N ALA A 63 6.98 0.20 0.80
CA ALA A 63 6.97 0.79 2.12
C ALA A 63 7.40 2.25 2.07
N SER A 64 6.74 3.12 2.83
CA SER A 64 7.09 4.54 2.94
C SER A 64 6.74 5.07 4.32
N LEU A 65 7.46 6.08 4.80
CA LEU A 65 7.14 6.78 6.05
C LEU A 65 5.86 7.60 5.85
N VAL A 66 4.86 7.46 6.71
CA VAL A 66 3.63 8.27 6.66
C VAL A 66 3.48 9.05 7.96
N ASN A 67 3.07 10.32 7.87
CA ASN A 67 3.00 11.19 9.05
C ASN A 67 1.64 11.19 9.72
N ASN A 68 0.59 10.68 9.06
CA ASN A 68 -0.75 10.59 9.61
C ASN A 68 -1.65 9.64 8.79
N ASN A 69 -2.87 9.44 9.30
CA ASN A 69 -3.88 8.61 8.67
C ASN A 69 -4.37 9.14 7.31
N PHE A 70 -4.36 10.45 7.08
CA PHE A 70 -4.77 11.04 5.81
C PHE A 70 -3.74 10.74 4.72
N GLU A 71 -2.46 10.87 5.05
CA GLU A 71 -1.35 10.61 4.12
C GLU A 71 -1.31 9.15 3.70
N ARG A 72 -1.42 8.20 4.64
CA ARG A 72 -1.46 6.77 4.29
C ARG A 72 -2.65 6.43 3.38
N LYS A 73 -3.82 7.05 3.64
CA LYS A 73 -5.02 6.83 2.82
C LYS A 73 -4.86 7.44 1.43
N THR A 74 -4.25 8.61 1.33
CA THR A 74 -3.96 9.27 0.05
C THR A 74 -3.08 8.38 -0.82
N VAL A 75 -1.98 7.86 -0.26
CA VAL A 75 -1.08 6.93 -0.97
C VAL A 75 -1.83 5.65 -1.39
N PHE A 76 -2.65 5.09 -0.51
CA PHE A 76 -3.47 3.92 -0.83
C PHE A 76 -4.39 4.18 -2.03
N GLU A 77 -5.10 5.31 -2.04
CA GLU A 77 -6.01 5.67 -3.13
C GLU A 77 -5.25 5.99 -4.43
N GLU A 78 -4.08 6.64 -4.38
CA GLU A 78 -3.24 6.85 -5.57
C GLU A 78 -2.76 5.52 -6.17
N LEU A 79 -2.32 4.56 -5.32
CA LEU A 79 -1.96 3.22 -5.76
C LEU A 79 -3.14 2.48 -6.39
N LYS A 80 -4.31 2.56 -5.75
CA LYS A 80 -5.53 1.89 -6.20
C LYS A 80 -6.06 2.44 -7.52
N ASN A 81 -5.94 3.75 -7.74
CA ASN A 81 -6.41 4.41 -8.97
C ASN A 81 -5.39 4.38 -10.11
N HIS A 82 -4.16 3.93 -9.85
CA HIS A 82 -3.13 3.86 -10.89
C HIS A 82 -3.41 2.72 -11.89
N LYS A 83 -3.63 3.05 -13.17
CA LYS A 83 -4.02 2.12 -14.26
C LYS A 83 -3.19 0.83 -14.40
N SER A 84 -1.91 0.88 -14.01
CA SER A 84 -0.98 -0.25 -14.10
C SER A 84 -1.05 -1.21 -12.90
N ILE A 85 -1.67 -0.78 -11.79
CA ILE A 85 -1.84 -1.57 -10.59
C ILE A 85 -3.21 -2.24 -10.68
N LYS A 86 -3.24 -3.56 -10.56
CA LYS A 86 -4.47 -4.35 -10.62
C LYS A 86 -5.14 -4.41 -9.25
N PHE A 87 -4.35 -4.55 -8.19
CA PHE A 87 -4.85 -4.66 -6.83
C PHE A 87 -3.90 -3.98 -5.83
N VAL A 88 -4.49 -3.45 -4.77
CA VAL A 88 -3.81 -3.05 -3.52
C VAL A 88 -4.42 -3.89 -2.40
N LEU A 89 -3.57 -4.54 -1.60
CA LEU A 89 -3.93 -5.47 -0.53
C LEU A 89 -3.47 -4.94 0.83
#